data_AF-A0A3A1XYA7-F1
#
_entry.id   AF-A0A3A1XYA7-F1
#
_cell.length_a   1.000
_cell.length_b   1.000
_cell.length_c   1.000
_cell.angle_alpha   90.00
_cell.angle_beta   90.00
_cell.angle_gamma   90.00
#
_symmetry.space_group_name_H-M   'P 1'
#
loop_
_entity.id
_entity.type
_entity.pdbx_description
1 polymer ?
#
loop_
_entity_poly.entity_id
_entity_poly.type
_entity_poly.pdbx_seq_one_letter_code
_entity_poly.pdbx_strand_id
1 'polypeptide(L)'
;MNKQDASRPRPESFELDHTKVKAPYVRYINTQKGPNGDVISNYDIRLTQPNEEAIPTAALHTIEHMIAVLLRERIDGYIDCSPFGCRTGFHLLTWGEHSTEDVARALKESLEFIAFKATWDDVPATTIESCG
;
A
#
# COMPACT_ATOMS: atom_id res chain seq x y z
N MET A 1 11.72 15.15 23.10
CA MET A 1 10.31 14.74 22.86
C MET A 1 9.42 15.95 22.87
N ASN A 2 8.80 16.30 21.74
CA ASN A 2 7.69 17.25 21.75
C ASN A 2 6.51 16.59 22.45
N LYS A 3 6.10 17.14 23.60
CA LYS A 3 4.83 16.81 24.25
C LYS A 3 3.71 17.37 23.39
N GLN A 4 3.29 16.62 22.38
CA GLN A 4 2.10 16.97 21.62
C GLN A 4 0.84 16.62 22.42
N ASP A 5 -0.15 17.51 22.30
CA ASP A 5 -1.44 17.49 22.97
C ASP A 5 -2.15 16.13 22.84
N ALA A 6 -2.47 15.51 23.98
CA ALA A 6 -3.11 14.20 24.08
C ALA A 6 -4.55 14.18 23.52
N SER A 7 -5.13 15.33 23.16
CA SER A 7 -6.49 15.45 22.64
C SER A 7 -6.62 15.25 21.12
N ARG A 8 -5.52 15.23 20.35
CA ARG A 8 -5.57 15.10 18.89
C ARG A 8 -5.57 13.62 18.46
N PRO A 9 -6.50 13.17 17.59
CA PRO A 9 -6.46 11.82 17.06
C PRO A 9 -5.15 11.60 16.27
N ARG A 10 -4.46 10.50 16.58
CA ARG A 10 -3.21 10.11 15.93
C ARG A 10 -3.47 8.93 14.99
N PRO A 11 -3.05 9.03 13.71
CA PRO A 11 -2.98 7.86 12.84
C PRO A 11 -2.14 6.75 13.47
N GLU A 12 -2.53 5.49 13.27
CA GLU A 12 -1.80 4.32 13.79
C GLU A 12 -0.32 4.33 13.39
N SER A 13 -0.03 4.77 12.15
CA SER A 13 1.34 4.83 11.64
C SER A 13 2.25 5.75 12.46
N PHE A 14 1.72 6.70 13.24
CA PHE A 14 2.53 7.59 14.07
C PHE A 14 2.96 6.93 15.39
N GLU A 15 2.32 5.82 15.75
CA GLU A 15 2.63 5.03 16.94
C GLU A 15 3.55 3.84 16.61
N LEU A 16 3.71 3.50 15.33
CA LEU A 16 4.67 2.49 14.86
C LEU A 16 6.12 3.00 15.00
N ASP A 17 6.94 2.24 15.72
CA ASP A 17 8.39 2.46 15.79
C ASP A 17 9.09 1.97 14.51
N HIS A 18 9.25 2.89 13.56
CA HIS A 18 9.86 2.62 12.25
C HIS A 18 11.35 2.22 12.33
N THR A 19 12.01 2.37 13.48
CA THR A 19 13.41 1.93 13.65
C THR A 19 13.54 0.44 13.91
N LYS A 20 12.43 -0.24 14.22
CA LYS A 20 12.39 -1.67 14.58
C LYS A 20 11.82 -2.58 13.50
N VAL A 21 11.25 -1.99 12.43
CA VAL A 21 10.69 -2.78 11.33
C VAL A 21 11.78 -3.17 10.34
N LYS A 22 11.54 -4.26 9.60
CA LYS A 22 12.47 -4.77 8.58
C LYS A 22 11.73 -4.97 7.25
N ALA A 23 11.92 -4.04 6.33
CA ALA A 23 11.35 -4.13 4.98
C ALA A 23 12.08 -5.21 4.14
N PRO A 24 11.41 -5.79 3.11
CA PRO A 24 9.99 -5.60 2.78
C PRO A 24 9.06 -6.41 3.69
N TYR A 25 7.84 -5.91 3.93
CA TYR A 25 6.80 -6.63 4.68
C TYR A 25 5.38 -6.23 4.28
N VAL A 26 4.42 -7.09 4.61
CA VAL A 26 2.99 -6.75 4.70
C VAL A 26 2.59 -6.85 6.16
N ARG A 27 2.01 -5.78 6.70
CA ARG A 27 1.56 -5.72 8.10
C ARG A 27 0.10 -5.29 8.13
N TYR A 28 -0.71 -6.04 8.87
CA TYR A 28 -2.07 -5.65 9.18
C TYR A 28 -2.05 -4.42 10.12
N ILE A 29 -2.80 -3.37 9.76
CA ILE A 29 -2.92 -2.15 10.55
C ILE A 29 -4.14 -2.27 11.46
N ASN A 30 -5.33 -2.30 10.86
CA ASN A 30 -6.60 -2.39 11.57
C ASN A 30 -7.75 -2.75 10.62
N THR A 31 -8.89 -3.01 11.22
CA THR A 31 -10.19 -3.08 10.57
C THR A 31 -11.10 -1.97 11.09
N GLN A 32 -11.93 -1.41 10.21
CA GLN A 32 -13.05 -0.57 10.59
C GLN A 32 -14.35 -1.24 10.20
N LYS A 33 -15.38 -1.12 11.04
CA LYS A 33 -16.72 -1.66 10.77
C LYS A 33 -17.67 -0.52 10.45
N GLY A 34 -18.37 -0.64 9.33
CA GLY A 34 -19.43 0.27 8.95
C GLY A 34 -20.69 0.08 9.81
N PRO A 35 -21.64 1.03 9.77
CA PRO A 35 -22.88 0.98 10.55
C PRO A 35 -23.73 -0.28 10.32
N ASN A 36 -23.60 -0.91 9.15
CA ASN A 36 -24.37 -2.09 8.74
C ASN A 36 -23.57 -3.40 8.88
N GLY A 37 -22.35 -3.35 9.42
CA GLY A 37 -21.53 -4.53 9.67
C GLY A 37 -20.43 -4.82 8.64
N ASP A 38 -20.40 -4.10 7.51
CA ASP A 38 -19.33 -4.23 6.51
C ASP A 38 -17.97 -3.91 7.13
N VAL A 39 -16.94 -4.67 6.75
CA VAL A 39 -15.59 -4.56 7.31
C VAL A 39 -14.63 -4.05 6.24
N ILE A 40 -13.85 -3.02 6.58
CA ILE A 40 -12.72 -2.56 5.76
C ILE A 40 -11.43 -2.88 6.52
N SER A 41 -10.51 -3.61 5.90
CA SER A 41 -9.16 -3.83 6.41
C SER A 41 -8.16 -2.87 5.79
N ASN A 42 -7.15 -2.46 6.57
CA ASN A 42 -6.04 -1.64 6.14
C ASN A 42 -4.71 -2.37 6.36
N TYR A 43 -3.86 -2.34 5.35
CA TYR A 43 -2.54 -2.98 5.37
C TYR A 43 -1.44 -1.96 5.06
N ASP A 44 -0.31 -2.11 5.76
CA ASP A 44 0.95 -1.46 5.47
C ASP A 44 1.76 -2.37 4.55
N ILE A 45 1.84 -1.98 3.28
CA ILE A 45 2.70 -2.63 2.31
C ILE A 45 4.01 -1.87 2.27
N ARG A 46 5.04 -2.39 2.93
CA ARG A 46 6.36 -1.76 3.01
C ARG A 46 7.32 -2.39 2.03
N LEU A 47 7.83 -1.59 1.09
CA LEU A 47 8.75 -2.05 0.06
C LEU A 47 10.20 -1.68 0.38
N THR A 48 10.46 -0.48 0.90
CA THR A 48 11.81 -0.01 1.25
C THR A 48 11.95 0.28 2.74
N GLN A 49 13.18 0.19 3.25
CA GLN A 49 13.47 0.39 4.66
C GLN A 49 13.25 1.86 5.06
N PRO A 50 12.41 2.16 6.08
CA PRO A 50 12.16 3.53 6.52
C PRO A 50 13.43 4.27 6.91
N ASN A 51 13.56 5.53 6.46
CA ASN A 51 14.71 6.42 6.72
C ASN A 51 16.06 5.98 6.11
N GLU A 52 16.08 4.91 5.33
CA GLU A 52 17.28 4.46 4.61
C GLU A 52 17.10 4.61 3.09
N GLU A 53 15.93 4.26 2.58
CA GLU A 53 15.62 4.30 1.15
C GLU A 53 14.23 4.88 0.87
N ALA A 54 14.08 5.50 -0.30
CA ALA A 54 12.80 5.97 -0.81
C ALA A 54 12.69 5.67 -2.30
N ILE A 55 11.50 5.25 -2.74
CA ILE A 55 11.21 4.95 -4.13
C ILE A 55 11.17 6.28 -4.91
N PRO A 56 11.90 6.40 -6.05
CA PRO A 56 11.80 7.57 -6.90
C PRO A 56 10.36 7.83 -7.34
N THR A 57 9.93 9.10 -7.36
CA THR A 57 8.53 9.46 -7.62
C THR A 57 7.99 8.87 -8.93
N ALA A 58 8.75 8.94 -10.02
CA ALA A 58 8.33 8.37 -11.31
C ALA A 58 8.10 6.85 -11.21
N ALA A 59 9.01 6.12 -10.54
CA ALA A 59 8.87 4.69 -10.35
C ALA A 59 7.68 4.35 -9.44
N LEU A 60 7.50 5.08 -8.34
CA LEU A 60 6.38 4.86 -7.41
C LEU A 60 5.03 5.04 -8.10
N HIS A 61 4.91 6.09 -8.91
CA HIS A 61 3.69 6.41 -9.66
C HIS A 61 3.40 5.38 -10.77
N THR A 62 4.42 4.92 -11.50
CA THR A 62 4.25 3.81 -12.46
C THR A 62 3.80 2.54 -11.74
N ILE A 63 4.38 2.22 -10.58
CA ILE A 63 3.97 1.07 -9.77
C ILE A 63 2.52 1.24 -9.30
N GLU A 64 2.10 2.42 -8.85
CA GLU A 64 0.71 2.72 -8.45
C GLU A 64 -0.28 2.38 -9.57
N HIS A 65 -0.05 2.87 -10.80
CA HIS A 65 -0.89 2.57 -11.96
C HIS A 65 -1.00 1.06 -12.22
N MET A 66 0.12 0.35 -12.12
CA MET A 66 0.18 -1.09 -12.36
C MET A 66 -0.54 -1.90 -11.26
N ILE A 67 -0.22 -1.64 -9.99
CA ILE A 67 -0.77 -2.41 -8.87
C ILE A 67 -2.27 -2.16 -8.68
N ALA A 68 -2.79 -0.99 -9.07
CA ALA A 68 -4.22 -0.72 -9.04
C ALA A 68 -5.04 -1.70 -9.90
N VAL A 69 -4.46 -2.19 -11.00
CA VAL A 69 -5.08 -3.24 -11.84
C VAL A 69 -4.72 -4.61 -11.30
N LEU A 70 -3.43 -4.89 -11.10
CA LEU A 70 -2.94 -6.23 -10.76
C LEU A 70 -3.48 -6.74 -9.42
N LEU A 71 -3.56 -5.89 -8.39
CA LEU A 71 -4.10 -6.31 -7.10
C LEU A 71 -5.62 -6.50 -7.15
N ARG A 72 -6.33 -5.74 -7.98
CA ARG A 72 -7.78 -5.91 -8.18
C ARG A 72 -8.12 -7.26 -8.80
N GLU A 73 -7.22 -7.86 -9.58
CA GLU A 73 -7.37 -9.21 -10.12
C GLU A 73 -7.07 -10.32 -9.10
N ARG A 74 -6.31 -10.00 -8.05
CA ARG A 74 -5.70 -10.98 -7.13
C ARG A 74 -6.27 -10.95 -5.72
N ILE A 75 -6.89 -9.85 -5.33
CA ILE A 75 -7.45 -9.62 -4.00
C ILE A 75 -8.94 -9.32 -4.17
N ASP A 76 -9.77 -10.29 -3.75
CA ASP A 76 -11.21 -10.07 -3.67
C ASP A 76 -11.51 -8.92 -2.70
N GLY A 77 -12.49 -8.08 -3.04
CA GLY A 77 -12.80 -6.90 -2.23
C GLY A 77 -11.77 -5.78 -2.25
N TYR A 78 -10.82 -5.72 -3.21
CA TYR A 78 -9.94 -4.56 -3.39
C TYR A 78 -10.71 -3.23 -3.38
N ILE A 79 -10.27 -2.26 -2.57
CA ILE A 79 -10.82 -0.89 -2.55
C ILE A 79 -9.82 0.09 -3.17
N ASP A 80 -8.63 0.19 -2.56
CA ASP A 80 -7.63 1.19 -2.91
C ASP A 80 -6.21 0.73 -2.53
N CYS A 81 -5.20 1.15 -3.28
CA CYS A 81 -3.80 0.90 -2.97
C CYS A 81 -2.97 2.15 -3.25
N SER A 82 -2.99 3.09 -2.30
CA SER A 82 -2.38 4.42 -2.45
C SER A 82 -0.96 4.48 -1.91
N PRO A 83 -0.02 5.20 -2.57
CA PRO A 83 1.35 5.34 -2.10
C PRO A 83 1.44 6.13 -0.80
N PHE A 84 2.37 5.73 0.07
CA PHE A 84 2.73 6.56 1.21
C PHE A 84 3.44 7.83 0.74
N GLY A 85 3.13 8.97 1.36
CA GLY A 85 3.84 10.23 1.11
C GLY A 85 5.35 10.18 1.43
N CYS A 86 5.78 9.27 2.31
CA CYS A 86 7.21 9.01 2.57
C CYS A 86 7.90 8.16 1.48
N ARG A 87 7.14 7.66 0.49
CA ARG A 87 7.61 6.89 -0.67
C ARG A 87 8.34 5.59 -0.31
N THR A 88 7.93 4.93 0.76
CA THR A 88 8.52 3.64 1.21
C THR A 88 7.61 2.43 0.99
N GLY A 89 6.40 2.66 0.48
CA GLY A 89 5.35 1.64 0.45
C GLY A 89 3.98 2.22 0.10
N PHE A 90 2.93 1.46 0.40
CA PHE A 90 1.53 1.74 0.07
C PHE A 90 0.59 1.39 1.24
N HIS A 91 -0.52 2.11 1.35
CA HIS A 91 -1.70 1.62 2.06
C HIS A 91 -2.52 0.76 1.11
N LEU A 92 -2.90 -0.45 1.52
CA LEU A 92 -3.92 -1.24 0.83
C LEU A 92 -5.17 -1.30 1.68
N LEU A 93 -6.31 -0.92 1.10
CA LEU A 93 -7.64 -1.04 1.68
C LEU A 93 -8.42 -2.13 0.95
N THR A 94 -9.09 -2.99 1.71
CA THR A 94 -9.94 -4.07 1.18
C THR A 94 -11.22 -4.19 1.97
N TRP A 95 -12.28 -4.70 1.34
CA TRP A 95 -13.42 -5.25 2.04
C TRP A 95 -13.05 -6.59 2.68
N GLY A 96 -13.66 -6.91 3.82
CA GLY A 96 -13.39 -8.14 4.55
C GLY A 96 -12.00 -8.17 5.19
N GLU A 97 -11.57 -9.35 5.62
CA GLU A 97 -10.28 -9.62 6.23
C GLU A 97 -9.52 -10.64 5.40
N HIS A 98 -8.30 -10.29 4.98
CA HIS A 98 -7.34 -11.20 4.35
C HIS A 98 -6.14 -11.43 5.25
N SER A 99 -5.55 -12.63 5.17
CA SER A 99 -4.27 -12.88 5.83
C SER A 99 -3.17 -12.00 5.24
N THR A 100 -2.21 -11.62 6.06
CA THR A 100 -1.02 -10.86 5.59
C THR A 100 -0.22 -11.65 4.56
N GLU A 101 -0.24 -12.97 4.65
CA GLU A 101 0.43 -13.91 3.75
C GLU A 101 -0.20 -13.89 2.36
N ASP A 102 -1.53 -13.86 2.26
CA ASP A 102 -2.22 -13.81 0.97
C ASP A 102 -2.06 -12.44 0.30
N VAL A 103 -2.12 -11.36 1.09
CA VAL A 103 -1.81 -10.01 0.59
C VAL A 103 -0.36 -9.95 0.12
N ALA A 104 0.60 -10.49 0.88
CA ALA A 104 2.01 -10.54 0.49
C ALA A 104 2.22 -11.36 -0.79
N ARG A 105 1.50 -12.48 -0.96
CA ARG A 105 1.56 -13.30 -2.17
C ARG A 105 1.05 -12.54 -3.39
N ALA A 106 -0.13 -11.93 -3.30
CA ALA A 106 -0.71 -11.14 -4.38
C ALA A 106 0.19 -9.96 -4.80
N LEU A 107 0.75 -9.27 -3.80
CA LEU A 107 1.72 -8.20 -4.03
C LEU A 107 2.99 -8.71 -4.71
N LYS A 108 3.57 -9.79 -4.20
CA LYS A 108 4.79 -10.39 -4.76
C LYS A 108 4.59 -10.76 -6.22
N GLU A 109 3.51 -11.45 -6.56
CA GLU A 109 3.21 -11.84 -7.93
C GLU A 109 3.01 -10.63 -8.85
N SER A 110 2.40 -9.55 -8.34
CA SER A 110 2.25 -8.29 -9.07
C SER A 110 3.61 -7.62 -9.33
N LEU A 111 4.47 -7.54 -8.32
CA LEU A 111 5.81 -6.97 -8.44
C LEU A 111 6.73 -7.80 -9.34
N GLU A 112 6.63 -9.13 -9.29
CA GLU A 112 7.36 -10.02 -10.20
C GLU A 112 6.93 -9.83 -11.66
N PHE A 113 5.63 -9.63 -11.92
CA PHE A 113 5.16 -9.26 -13.25
C PHE A 113 5.75 -7.91 -13.70
N ILE A 114 5.65 -6.87 -12.87
CA ILE A 114 6.18 -5.53 -13.16
C ILE A 114 7.68 -5.58 -13.44
N ALA A 115 8.46 -6.31 -12.63
CA ALA A 115 9.92 -6.33 -12.72
C ALA A 115 10.46 -7.14 -13.89
N PHE A 116 9.78 -8.24 -14.26
CA PHE A 116 10.37 -9.24 -15.15
C PHE A 116 9.59 -9.49 -16.44
N LYS A 117 8.36 -8.99 -16.56
CA LYS A 117 7.48 -9.29 -17.70
C LYS A 117 6.86 -8.06 -18.33
N ALA A 118 6.53 -7.04 -17.53
CA ALA A 118 5.84 -5.87 -18.01
C ALA A 118 6.69 -5.05 -19.01
N THR A 119 5.99 -4.43 -19.93
CA THR A 119 6.48 -3.46 -20.89
C THR A 119 5.76 -2.12 -20.66
N TRP A 120 6.16 -1.07 -21.39
CA TRP A 120 5.47 0.22 -21.29
C TRP A 120 4.00 0.16 -21.71
N ASP A 121 3.65 -0.77 -22.62
CA ASP A 121 2.27 -0.96 -23.08
C ASP A 121 1.35 -1.54 -22.00
N ASP A 122 1.94 -2.14 -20.95
CA ASP A 122 1.18 -2.69 -19.83
C ASP A 122 0.83 -1.63 -18.77
N VAL A 123 1.44 -0.43 -18.82
CA VAL A 123 1.18 0.64 -17.85
C VAL A 123 -0.13 1.34 -18.20
N PRO A 124 -1.21 1.15 -17.41
CA PRO A 124 -2.51 1.72 -17.76
C PRO A 124 -2.53 3.23 -17.52
N ALA A 125 -3.43 3.92 -18.21
CA ALA A 125 -3.80 5.31 -17.91
C ALA A 125 -2.64 6.33 -17.94
N THR A 126 -1.67 6.21 -18.85
CA THR A 126 -0.49 7.10 -18.94
C THR A 126 -0.68 8.37 -19.78
N THR A 127 -1.90 8.69 -20.21
CA THR A 127 -2.18 9.90 -21.02
C THR A 127 -2.58 11.09 -20.15
N ILE A 128 -2.52 12.30 -20.73
CA ILE A 128 -2.88 13.56 -20.05
C ILE A 128 -4.34 13.60 -19.59
N GLU A 129 -5.23 12.84 -20.25
CA GLU A 129 -6.64 12.77 -19.89
C GLU A 129 -6.89 11.84 -18.69
N SER A 130 -5.99 10.89 -18.44
CA SER A 130 -6.18 9.83 -17.44
C SER A 130 -5.17 9.86 -16.29
N CYS A 131 -4.22 10.79 -16.31
CA CYS A 131 -3.17 10.96 -15.31
C CYS A 131 -2.89 12.44 -15.07
N GLY A 132 -2.89 12.86 -13.80
CA GLY A 132 -2.72 14.26 -13.37
C GLY A 132 -1.31 14.65 -12.94
#